data_AF-A0A367FNJ5-F1
#
_entry.id   AF-A0A367FNJ5-F1
#
_cell.length_a   1.000
_cell.length_b   1.000
_cell.length_c   1.000
_cell.angle_alpha   90.00
_cell.angle_beta   90.00
_cell.angle_gamma   90.00
#
_symmetry.space_group_name_H-M   'P 1'
#
loop_
_entity.id
_entity.type
_entity.pdbx_description
1 polymer ?
#
loop_
_entity_poly.entity_id
_entity_poly.type
_entity_poly.pdbx_seq_one_letter_code
_entity_poly.pdbx_strand_id
1 'polypeptide(L)'
;MDTSKIAWRISRGRGQQYVLRNVGTVTAQEVTADTVPFEGIPTRGLPEKAVIETNASITFMLVPSAQNDMPGELRLRWEGQDTYVAVPLPN
;
A
#
# COMPACT_ATOMS: atom_id res chain seq x y z
N MET A 1 -14.00 -13.33 9.92
CA MET A 1 -13.67 -12.00 10.45
C MET A 1 -14.37 -10.97 9.60
N ASP A 2 -14.88 -9.88 10.19
CA ASP A 2 -15.52 -8.79 9.45
C ASP A 2 -14.43 -7.82 8.95
N THR A 3 -13.96 -8.04 7.72
CA THR A 3 -12.90 -7.27 7.06
C THR A 3 -13.38 -5.94 6.50
N SER A 4 -14.71 -5.68 6.51
CA SER A 4 -15.32 -4.44 6.04
C SER A 4 -14.88 -3.19 6.83
N LYS A 5 -14.18 -3.40 7.95
CA LYS A 5 -13.63 -2.37 8.83
C LYS A 5 -12.15 -2.06 8.56
N ILE A 6 -11.51 -2.68 7.58
CA ILE A 6 -10.15 -2.33 7.14
C ILE A 6 -10.26 -1.22 6.11
N ALA A 7 -9.53 -0.13 6.34
CA ALA A 7 -9.47 1.01 5.43
C ALA A 7 -8.04 1.52 5.37
N TRP A 8 -7.65 2.05 4.21
CA TRP A 8 -6.27 2.44 3.93
C TRP A 8 -6.18 3.91 3.57
N ARG A 9 -5.05 4.51 3.94
CA ARG A 9 -4.67 5.85 3.49
C ARG A 9 -3.19 5.85 3.15
N ILE A 10 -2.85 6.44 2.02
CA ILE A 10 -1.46 6.73 1.68
C ILE A 10 -1.22 8.23 1.82
N SER A 11 -0.09 8.59 2.42
CA SER A 11 0.37 9.97 2.56
C SER A 11 1.82 10.08 2.09
N ARG A 12 2.23 11.30 1.72
CA ARG A 12 3.63 11.58 1.37
C ARG A 12 4.51 11.43 2.61
N GLY A 13 5.60 10.69 2.48
CA GLY A 13 6.70 10.66 3.43
C GLY A 13 7.77 11.70 3.09
N ARG A 14 9.01 11.46 3.52
CA ARG A 14 10.15 12.30 3.14
C ARG A 14 10.74 11.84 1.80
N GLY A 15 11.00 12.78 0.89
CA GLY A 15 11.58 12.48 -0.41
C GLY A 15 10.69 11.55 -1.25
N GLN A 16 11.24 10.40 -1.65
CA GLN A 16 10.55 9.38 -2.46
C GLN A 16 9.72 8.37 -1.63
N GLN A 17 9.55 8.65 -0.34
CA GLN A 17 8.80 7.77 0.56
C GLN A 17 7.31 8.07 0.53
N TYR A 18 6.53 7.02 0.75
CA TYR A 18 5.10 7.03 0.98
C TYR A 18 4.82 6.27 2.28
N VAL A 19 3.77 6.67 2.97
CA VAL A 19 3.34 6.06 4.23
C VAL A 19 1.96 5.47 4.01
N LEU A 20 1.88 4.13 4.01
CA LEU A 20 0.63 3.38 4.01
C LEU A 20 0.17 3.17 5.46
N ARG A 21 -1.03 3.65 5.80
CA ARG A 21 -1.61 3.54 7.14
C ARG A 21 -2.91 2.76 7.11
N ASN A 22 -3.06 1.83 8.04
CA ASN A 22 -4.36 1.23 8.35
C ASN A 22 -5.16 2.26 9.17
N VAL A 23 -6.18 2.83 8.54
CA VAL A 23 -7.10 3.82 9.14
C VAL A 23 -8.46 3.20 9.49
N GLY A 24 -8.58 1.88 9.32
CA GLY A 24 -9.72 1.11 9.76
C GLY A 24 -9.74 0.89 11.27
N THR A 25 -10.62 0.03 11.76
CA THR A 25 -10.78 -0.26 13.20
C THR A 25 -10.32 -1.66 13.60
N VAL A 26 -9.70 -2.42 12.68
CA VAL A 26 -9.20 -3.78 12.93
C VAL A 26 -7.80 -3.96 12.35
N THR A 27 -7.02 -4.89 12.91
CA THR A 27 -5.71 -5.29 12.38
C THR A 27 -5.89 -6.01 11.05
N ALA A 28 -5.08 -5.64 10.05
CA ALA A 28 -5.06 -6.30 8.76
C ALA A 28 -3.94 -7.35 8.73
N GLN A 29 -4.28 -8.57 8.32
CA GLN A 29 -3.37 -9.71 8.21
C GLN A 29 -3.03 -9.98 6.74
N GLU A 30 -1.85 -10.56 6.49
CA GLU A 30 -1.37 -10.95 5.16
C GLU A 30 -1.45 -9.84 4.09
N VAL A 31 -1.27 -8.59 4.50
CA VAL A 31 -1.35 -7.43 3.60
C VAL A 31 -0.26 -7.53 2.54
N THR A 32 -0.68 -7.51 1.28
CA THR A 32 0.20 -7.67 0.12
C THR A 32 -0.15 -6.61 -0.92
N ALA A 33 0.87 -5.92 -1.41
CA ALA A 33 0.74 -5.00 -2.53
C ALA A 33 0.84 -5.72 -3.87
N ASP A 34 0.02 -5.32 -4.84
CA ASP A 34 0.20 -5.69 -6.23
C ASP A 34 1.41 -4.93 -6.80
N THR A 35 2.43 -5.66 -7.23
CA THR A 35 3.65 -5.08 -7.80
C THR A 35 3.58 -4.93 -9.31
N VAL A 36 2.59 -5.54 -9.97
CA VAL A 36 2.48 -5.51 -11.45
C VAL A 36 2.40 -4.09 -12.00
N PRO A 37 1.60 -3.15 -11.41
CA PRO A 37 1.56 -1.77 -11.89
C PRO A 37 2.89 -1.00 -11.74
N PHE A 38 3.85 -1.53 -11.00
CA PHE A 38 5.15 -0.92 -10.74
C PHE A 38 6.29 -1.61 -11.52
N GLU A 39 5.98 -2.46 -12.49
CA GLU A 39 7.01 -3.09 -13.33
C GLU A 39 7.90 -2.02 -13.99
N GLY A 40 9.23 -2.18 -13.85
CA GLY A 40 10.22 -1.20 -14.30
C GLY A 40 10.47 -0.03 -13.33
N ILE A 41 9.68 0.15 -12.27
CA ILE A 41 9.89 1.16 -11.22
C ILE A 41 10.54 0.48 -10.01
N PRO A 42 11.76 0.87 -9.60
CA PRO A 42 12.34 0.34 -8.37
C PRO A 42 11.47 0.69 -7.15
N THR A 43 11.05 -0.34 -6.41
CA THR A 43 10.25 -0.21 -5.20
C THR A 43 11.01 -0.78 -3.99
N ARG A 44 10.71 -0.28 -2.80
CA ARG A 44 11.26 -0.82 -1.54
C ARG A 44 10.22 -0.74 -0.42
N GLY A 45 10.11 -1.79 0.38
CA GLY A 45 9.26 -1.79 1.58
C GLY A 45 7.76 -1.83 1.28
N LEU A 46 7.37 -2.22 0.06
CA LEU A 46 5.98 -2.59 -0.21
C LEU A 46 5.57 -3.74 0.72
N PRO A 47 4.31 -3.77 1.17
CA PRO A 47 3.84 -4.85 2.04
C PRO A 47 3.83 -6.17 1.28
N GLU A 48 4.43 -7.19 1.88
CA GLU A 48 4.39 -8.58 1.40
C GLU A 48 4.02 -9.47 2.58
N LYS A 49 2.79 -10.02 2.56
CA LYS A 49 2.21 -10.79 3.68
C LYS A 49 2.38 -10.11 5.05
N ALA A 50 2.30 -8.78 5.09
CA ALA A 50 2.54 -8.00 6.29
C ALA A 50 1.35 -8.02 7.25
N VAL A 51 1.62 -7.88 8.55
CA VAL A 51 0.60 -7.59 9.56
C VAL A 51 0.65 -6.10 9.88
N ILE A 52 -0.47 -5.40 9.73
CA ILE A 52 -0.56 -3.96 9.99
C ILE A 52 -1.71 -3.70 10.96
N GLU A 53 -1.35 -3.39 12.21
CA GLU A 53 -2.29 -3.06 13.28
C GLU A 53 -3.13 -1.81 12.96
N THR A 54 -4.26 -1.69 13.64
CA THR A 54 -5.08 -0.48 13.60
C THR A 54 -4.25 0.76 13.93
N ASN A 55 -4.37 1.81 13.11
CA ASN A 55 -3.57 3.05 13.18
C ASN A 55 -2.07 2.89 12.95
N ALA A 56 -1.54 1.67 12.77
CA ALA A 56 -0.15 1.47 12.40
C ALA A 56 0.08 1.82 10.93
N SER A 57 1.35 2.03 10.58
CA SER A 57 1.75 2.37 9.23
C SER A 57 3.06 1.71 8.84
N ILE A 58 3.22 1.45 7.55
CA ILE A 58 4.49 1.05 6.96
C ILE A 58 4.95 2.16 6.01
N THR A 59 6.27 2.29 5.88
CA THR A 59 6.87 3.20 4.89
C THR A 59 7.37 2.39 3.71
N PHE A 60 7.03 2.83 2.50
CA PHE A 60 7.54 2.27 1.26
C PHE A 60 8.12 3.38 0.37
N MET A 61 8.92 3.00 -0.61
CA MET A 61 9.52 3.91 -1.58
C MET A 61 9.16 3.48 -2.99
N LEU A 62 8.90 4.48 -3.83
CA LEU A 62 8.84 4.35 -5.27
C LEU A 62 9.90 5.29 -5.83
N VAL A 63 10.85 4.75 -6.60
CA VAL A 63 11.93 5.54 -7.21
C VAL A 63 11.55 5.83 -8.65
N PRO A 64 10.90 6.98 -8.95
CA PRO A 64 10.57 7.32 -10.32
C PRO A 64 11.84 7.42 -11.17
N SER A 65 11.78 6.85 -12.36
CA SER A 65 12.75 7.11 -13.42
C SER A 65 12.11 8.03 -14.46
N ALA A 66 12.90 8.78 -15.22
CA ALA A 66 12.38 9.66 -16.27
C ALA A 66 11.64 8.92 -17.41
N GLN A 67 11.69 7.57 -17.41
CA GLN A 67 11.15 6.73 -18.48
C GLN A 67 9.83 6.04 -18.10
N ASN A 68 9.38 6.11 -16.84
CA ASN A 68 8.18 5.41 -16.38
C ASN A 68 7.16 6.39 -15.80
N ASP A 69 5.91 6.27 -16.26
CA ASP A 69 4.79 6.96 -15.63
C ASP A 69 4.58 6.41 -14.21
N MET A 70 4.48 7.32 -13.24
CA MET A 70 4.19 6.94 -11.87
C MET A 70 2.72 6.49 -11.76
N PRO A 71 2.45 5.32 -11.15
CA PRO A 71 1.09 4.89 -10.90
C PRO A 71 0.33 5.90 -10.02
N GLY A 72 -0.97 6.06 -10.29
CA GLY A 72 -1.84 6.91 -9.47
C GLY A 72 -2.38 6.22 -8.21
N GLU A 73 -2.16 4.91 -8.06
CA GLU A 73 -2.69 4.10 -6.98
C GLU A 73 -1.75 2.94 -6.60
N LEU A 74 -1.86 2.49 -5.36
CA LEU A 74 -1.33 1.22 -4.87
C LEU A 74 -2.49 0.27 -4.64
N ARG A 75 -2.42 -0.94 -5.20
CA ARG A 75 -3.43 -1.97 -5.00
C ARG A 75 -3.03 -2.90 -3.87
N LEU A 76 -3.93 -3.14 -2.93
CA LEU A 76 -3.68 -3.95 -1.73
C LEU A 76 -4.69 -5.09 -1.63
N ARG A 77 -4.22 -6.25 -1.16
CA ARG A 77 -5.05 -7.36 -0.73
C ARG A 77 -4.63 -7.77 0.68
N TRP A 78 -5.54 -8.37 1.44
CA TRP A 78 -5.30 -8.86 2.79
C TRP A 78 -6.17 -10.09 3.06
N GLU A 79 -5.96 -10.76 4.20
CA GLU A 79 -6.74 -11.94 4.60
C GLU A 79 -8.24 -11.62 4.63
N GLY A 80 -9.05 -12.46 3.97
CA GLY A 80 -10.51 -12.28 3.89
C GLY A 80 -10.97 -11.17 2.93
N GLN A 81 -10.06 -10.63 2.10
CA GLN A 81 -10.38 -9.78 0.96
C GLN A 81 -9.92 -10.48 -0.33
N ASP A 82 -10.86 -10.94 -1.13
CA ASP A 82 -10.55 -11.78 -2.31
C ASP A 82 -9.92 -10.98 -3.47
N THR A 83 -10.27 -9.70 -3.58
CA THR A 83 -9.86 -8.82 -4.68
C THR A 83 -8.93 -7.72 -4.20
N TYR A 84 -8.07 -7.23 -5.09
CA TYR A 84 -7.27 -6.06 -4.82
C TYR A 84 -8.13 -4.81 -4.69
N VAL A 85 -7.86 -4.01 -3.66
CA VAL A 85 -8.48 -2.70 -3.42
C VAL A 85 -7.46 -1.62 -3.77
N ALA A 86 -7.86 -0.70 -4.64
CA ALA A 86 -7.05 0.44 -5.03
C ALA A 86 -7.03 1.51 -3.93
N VAL A 87 -5.83 1.99 -3.60
CA VAL A 87 -5.60 3.07 -2.65
C VAL A 87 -4.85 4.19 -3.38
N PRO A 88 -5.43 5.39 -3.50
CA PRO A 88 -4.80 6.48 -4.24
C PRO A 88 -3.44 6.85 -3.67
N LEU A 89 -2.46 7.04 -4.56
CA LEU A 89 -1.18 7.66 -4.23
C LEU A 89 -1.36 9.18 -4.21
N PRO A 90 -0.88 9.88 -3.18
CA PRO A 90 -0.93 11.33 -3.15
C PRO A 90 0.01 11.92 -4.21
N ASN A 91 -0.46 12.98 -4.88
CA ASN A 91 0.35 13.79 -5.79
C ASN A 91 1.58 14.41 -5.11
#